data_AF-A0A382QWY0-F1
#
_entry.id   AF-A0A382QWY0-F1
#
_cell.length_a   1.000
_cell.length_b   1.000
_cell.length_c   1.000
_cell.angle_alpha   90.00
_cell.angle_beta   90.00
_cell.angle_gamma   90.00
#
_symmetry.space_group_name_H-M   'P 1'
#
loop_
_entity.id
_entity.type
_entity.pdbx_description
1 polymer ?
#
loop_
_entity_poly.entity_id
_entity_poly.type
_entity_poly.pdbx_seq_one_letter_code
_entity_poly.pdbx_strand_id
1 'polypeptide(L)'
;MVLIPGGEYLMGSEHIESYVNERPIHKVKIDSFYIDVSEVTNFEFSAFVQETGYITTAERVINWDKIKVQLPPDTERPSDSLLTPGSLVFQSIEYDNPLENDLSWWRWKPGASWR
;
A
#
# COMPACT_ATOMS: atom_id res chain seq x y z
N MET A 1 -16.52 0.15 13.54
CA MET A 1 -17.34 -0.21 12.37
C MET A 1 -18.73 0.41 12.35
N VAL A 2 -19.26 0.69 11.16
CA VAL A 2 -20.65 1.08 10.85
C VAL A 2 -21.22 0.19 9.75
N LEU A 3 -22.53 -0.05 9.78
CA LEU A 3 -23.22 -0.83 8.75
C LEU A 3 -23.45 0.05 7.52
N ILE A 4 -22.91 -0.37 6.38
CA ILE A 4 -23.19 0.20 5.07
C ILE A 4 -24.33 -0.61 4.44
N PRO A 5 -25.47 0.01 4.10
CA PRO A 5 -26.55 -0.68 3.44
C PRO A 5 -26.11 -1.11 2.03
N GLY A 6 -26.49 -2.33 1.66
CA GLY A 6 -26.30 -2.85 0.31
C GLY A 6 -27.10 -2.06 -0.72
N GLY A 7 -26.70 -2.17 -1.98
CA GLY A 7 -27.33 -1.44 -3.07
C GLY A 7 -26.60 -1.59 -4.40
N GLU A 8 -27.11 -0.85 -5.39
CA GLU A 8 -26.48 -0.70 -6.70
C GLU A 8 -25.94 0.72 -6.84
N TYR A 9 -24.73 0.85 -7.39
CA TYR A 9 -24.13 2.15 -7.68
C TYR A 9 -23.26 2.08 -8.93
N LEU A 10 -22.81 3.25 -9.38
CA LEU A 10 -21.88 3.38 -10.50
C LEU A 10 -20.45 3.49 -9.96
N MET A 11 -19.60 2.53 -10.31
CA MET A 11 -18.18 2.49 -9.92
C MET A 11 -17.29 2.87 -11.10
N GLY A 12 -16.20 3.59 -10.81
CA GLY A 12 -15.26 4.12 -11.80
C GLY A 12 -15.49 5.60 -12.09
N SER A 13 -14.81 6.14 -13.09
CA SER A 13 -14.90 7.54 -13.49
C SER A 13 -14.68 7.71 -14.99
N GLU A 14 -15.46 8.58 -15.65
CA GLU A 14 -15.22 8.99 -17.05
C GLU A 14 -14.49 10.35 -17.14
N HIS A 15 -14.04 10.91 -16.02
CA HIS A 15 -13.35 12.20 -16.02
C HIS A 15 -12.06 12.13 -16.83
N ILE A 16 -11.71 13.18 -17.58
CA ILE A 16 -10.58 13.19 -18.52
C ILE A 16 -9.23 12.83 -17.87
N GLU A 17 -9.06 13.18 -16.59
CA GLU A 17 -7.84 12.91 -15.81
C GLU A 17 -7.80 11.50 -15.19
N SER A 18 -8.88 10.73 -15.27
CA SER A 18 -8.89 9.37 -14.73
C SER A 18 -7.95 8.44 -15.48
N TYR A 19 -7.25 7.60 -14.71
CA TYR A 19 -6.40 6.56 -15.27
C TYR A 19 -7.22 5.52 -16.04
N VAL A 20 -6.56 4.80 -16.94
CA VAL A 20 -7.21 3.76 -17.78
C VAL A 20 -7.89 2.69 -16.93
N ASN A 21 -7.31 2.34 -15.77
CA ASN A 21 -7.86 1.34 -14.85
C ASN A 21 -8.96 1.88 -13.93
N GLU A 22 -9.27 3.18 -13.96
CA GLU A 22 -10.43 3.77 -13.27
C GLU A 22 -11.67 3.83 -14.17
N ARG A 23 -11.50 3.57 -15.47
CA ARG A 23 -12.53 3.55 -16.51
C ARG A 23 -12.89 2.11 -16.91
N PRO A 24 -14.10 1.90 -17.49
CA PRO A 24 -15.21 2.83 -17.59
C PRO A 24 -16.07 2.82 -16.32
N ILE A 25 -16.99 3.78 -16.23
CA ILE A 25 -18.09 3.70 -15.27
C ILE A 25 -18.95 2.47 -15.58
N HIS A 26 -19.23 1.66 -14.56
CA HIS A 26 -20.11 0.49 -14.68
C HIS A 26 -20.94 0.27 -13.42
N LYS A 27 -22.07 -0.45 -13.55
CA LYS A 27 -22.94 -0.78 -12.42
C LYS A 27 -22.34 -1.89 -11.57
N VAL A 28 -22.31 -1.69 -10.26
CA VAL A 28 -21.90 -2.67 -9.27
C VAL A 28 -23.02 -2.85 -8.25
N LYS A 29 -23.29 -4.10 -7.88
CA LYS A 29 -24.20 -4.46 -6.80
C LYS A 29 -23.41 -5.06 -5.64
N ILE A 30 -23.63 -4.54 -4.43
CA ILE A 30 -23.00 -5.05 -3.21
C ILE A 30 -24.05 -5.37 -2.15
N ASP A 31 -23.80 -6.41 -1.38
CA ASP A 31 -24.58 -6.71 -0.18
C ASP A 31 -24.25 -5.72 0.94
N SER A 32 -25.04 -5.74 2.01
CA SER A 32 -24.76 -4.91 3.19
C SER A 32 -23.52 -5.45 3.92
N PHE A 33 -22.66 -4.56 4.41
CA PHE A 33 -21.41 -4.94 5.09
C PHE A 33 -21.03 -3.90 6.14
N TYR A 34 -20.11 -4.26 7.04
CA TYR A 34 -19.55 -3.33 8.02
C TYR A 34 -18.22 -2.77 7.50
N ILE A 35 -18.00 -1.48 7.70
CA ILE A 35 -16.72 -0.81 7.44
C ILE A 35 -16.30 -0.01 8.67
N ASP A 36 -14.99 0.08 8.96
CA ASP A 36 -14.52 0.95 10.03
C ASP A 36 -14.73 2.43 9.73
N VAL A 37 -14.94 3.20 10.80
CA VAL A 37 -15.24 4.65 10.73
C VAL A 37 -13.96 5.45 10.47
N SER A 38 -12.83 4.91 10.90
CA SER A 38 -11.50 5.45 10.67
C SER A 38 -10.61 4.35 10.08
N GLU A 39 -9.48 4.77 9.53
CA GLU A 39 -8.35 3.86 9.32
C GLU A 39 -7.90 3.26 10.65
N VAL A 40 -7.19 2.14 10.59
CA VAL A 40 -6.58 1.52 11.78
C VAL A 40 -5.53 2.47 12.34
N THR A 41 -5.68 2.83 13.61
CA THR A 41 -4.78 3.76 14.28
C THR A 41 -3.50 3.09 14.75
N ASN A 42 -2.45 3.88 15.00
CA ASN A 42 -1.22 3.38 15.62
C ASN A 42 -1.48 2.69 16.97
N PHE A 43 -2.45 3.18 17.75
CA PHE A 43 -2.80 2.57 19.03
C PHE A 43 -3.40 1.17 18.86
N GLU A 44 -4.36 1.02 17.94
CA GLU A 44 -4.99 -0.27 17.66
C GLU A 44 -4.00 -1.28 17.05
N PHE A 45 -3.18 -0.84 16.09
CA PHE A 45 -2.18 -1.72 15.50
C PHE A 45 -1.10 -2.14 16.51
N SER A 46 -0.67 -1.23 17.38
CA SER A 46 0.29 -1.56 18.45
C SER A 46 -0.28 -2.57 19.43
N ALA A 47 -1.56 -2.44 19.81
CA ALA A 47 -2.23 -3.43 20.65
C ALA A 47 -2.25 -4.82 20.00
N PHE A 48 -2.59 -4.91 18.71
CA PHE A 48 -2.52 -6.15 17.94
C PHE A 48 -1.12 -6.77 17.94
N VAL A 49 -0.09 -5.96 17.72
CA VAL A 49 1.30 -6.43 17.73
C VAL A 49 1.71 -6.93 19.10
N GLN A 50 1.33 -6.24 20.17
CA GLN A 50 1.65 -6.64 21.55
C GLN A 50 0.99 -7.96 21.94
N GLU A 51 -0.26 -8.16 21.51
CA GLU A 51 -1.03 -9.37 21.82
C GLU A 51 -0.53 -10.60 21.03
N THR A 52 -0.19 -10.40 19.76
CA THR A 52 0.11 -11.53 18.85
C THR A 52 1.60 -11.76 18.61
N GLY A 53 2.45 -10.79 18.95
CA GLY A 53 3.87 -10.79 18.58
C GLY A 53 4.11 -10.61 17.08
N TYR A 54 3.16 -10.04 16.34
CA TYR A 54 3.23 -9.93 14.88
C TYR A 54 4.49 -9.16 14.41
N ILE A 55 5.19 -9.74 13.43
CA ILE A 55 6.31 -9.12 12.73
C ILE A 55 5.82 -8.60 11.39
N THR A 56 5.88 -7.29 11.16
CA THR A 56 5.35 -6.69 9.93
C THR A 56 6.17 -7.07 8.70
N THR A 57 5.61 -6.94 7.50
CA THR A 57 6.34 -7.24 6.25
C THR A 57 7.64 -6.43 6.13
N ALA A 58 7.62 -5.16 6.57
CA ALA A 58 8.80 -4.29 6.55
C ALA A 58 9.93 -4.77 7.48
N GLU A 59 9.61 -5.56 8.50
CA GLU A 59 10.58 -6.09 9.46
C GLU A 59 11.08 -7.51 9.10
N ARG A 60 10.56 -8.10 8.02
CA ARG A 60 10.96 -9.44 7.55
C ARG A 60 12.08 -9.34 6.51
N VAL A 61 12.92 -10.37 6.46
CA VAL A 61 13.95 -10.50 5.43
C VAL A 61 13.27 -10.68 4.06
N ILE A 62 13.77 -9.96 3.05
CA ILE A 62 13.24 -10.03 1.69
C ILE A 62 13.72 -11.33 1.05
N ASN A 63 12.76 -12.18 0.68
CA ASN A 63 13.06 -13.44 0.02
C ASN A 63 13.05 -13.24 -1.51
N TRP A 64 14.24 -13.28 -2.12
CA TRP A 64 14.42 -13.13 -3.58
C TRP A 64 13.51 -14.06 -4.39
N ASP A 65 13.43 -15.34 -4.02
CA ASP A 65 12.64 -16.33 -4.77
C ASP A 65 11.13 -16.02 -4.75
N LYS A 66 10.66 -15.33 -3.71
CA LYS A 66 9.27 -14.88 -3.62
C LYS A 66 9.00 -13.57 -4.36
N ILE A 67 9.97 -12.66 -4.45
CA ILE A 67 9.76 -11.37 -5.12
C ILE A 67 10.03 -11.43 -6.61
N LYS A 68 10.97 -12.27 -7.08
CA LYS A 68 11.36 -12.35 -8.51
C LYS A 68 10.20 -12.71 -9.44
N VAL A 69 9.18 -13.41 -8.92
CA VAL A 69 7.99 -13.79 -9.70
C VAL A 69 7.06 -12.61 -9.99
N GLN A 70 7.23 -11.49 -9.29
CA GLN A 70 6.45 -10.26 -9.47
C GLN A 70 7.19 -9.21 -10.30
N LEU A 71 8.44 -9.48 -10.68
CA LEU A 71 9.29 -8.57 -11.44
C LEU A 71 9.25 -8.93 -12.93
N PRO A 72 9.60 -7.99 -13.82
CA PRO A 72 9.78 -8.30 -15.24
C PRO A 72 10.72 -9.50 -15.44
N PRO A 73 10.51 -10.30 -16.50
CA PRO A 73 11.46 -11.33 -16.89
C PRO A 73 12.88 -10.77 -16.99
N ASP A 74 13.87 -11.59 -16.64
CA ASP A 74 15.30 -11.24 -16.69
C ASP A 74 15.75 -10.14 -15.72
N THR A 75 14.94 -9.81 -14.71
CA THR A 75 15.39 -8.93 -13.62
C THR A 75 16.53 -9.59 -12.84
N GLU A 76 17.70 -8.96 -12.84
CA GLU A 76 18.86 -9.44 -12.10
C GLU A 76 18.63 -9.39 -10.59
N ARG A 77 19.21 -10.34 -9.88
CA ARG A 77 19.15 -10.37 -8.42
C ARG A 77 19.98 -9.20 -7.87
N PRO A 78 19.39 -8.32 -7.03
CA PRO A 78 20.14 -7.24 -6.40
C PRO A 78 21.12 -7.79 -5.35
N SER A 79 22.06 -6.96 -4.91
CA SER A 79 22.97 -7.32 -3.83
C SER A 79 22.22 -7.65 -2.54
N ASP A 80 22.76 -8.57 -1.73
CA ASP A 80 22.14 -8.99 -0.47
C ASP A 80 21.95 -7.83 0.52
N SER A 81 22.77 -6.78 0.41
CA SER A 81 22.62 -5.54 1.20
C SER A 81 21.31 -4.81 0.95
N LEU A 82 20.64 -5.05 -0.18
CA LEU A 82 19.33 -4.48 -0.51
C LEU A 82 18.18 -5.43 -0.15
N LEU A 83 18.47 -6.69 0.19
CA LEU A 83 17.49 -7.70 0.59
C LEU A 83 17.29 -7.77 2.11
N THR A 84 17.60 -6.68 2.81
CA THR A 84 17.42 -6.54 4.27
C THR A 84 16.01 -6.07 4.60
N PRO A 85 15.49 -6.32 5.82
CA PRO A 85 14.25 -5.71 6.30
C PRO A 85 14.24 -4.20 6.09
N GLY A 86 13.16 -3.69 5.52
CA GLY A 86 12.94 -2.28 5.24
C GLY A 86 11.65 -2.04 4.48
N SER A 87 11.36 -0.76 4.23
CA SER A 87 10.23 -0.33 3.41
C SER A 87 10.58 0.98 2.70
N LEU A 88 9.85 1.28 1.63
CA LEU A 88 9.72 2.67 1.19
C LEU A 88 8.96 3.45 2.25
N VAL A 89 9.50 4.61 2.62
CA VAL A 89 8.89 5.56 3.55
C VAL A 89 8.75 6.88 2.83
N PHE A 90 7.57 7.50 2.99
CA PHE A 90 7.33 8.84 2.47
C PHE A 90 8.22 9.84 3.21
N GLN A 91 8.95 10.65 2.45
CA GLN A 91 9.73 11.77 2.94
C GLN A 91 9.22 13.02 2.23
N SER A 92 8.64 13.94 3.02
CA SER A 92 8.25 15.24 2.49
C SER A 92 9.48 15.91 1.87
N ILE A 93 9.32 16.41 0.66
CA ILE A 93 10.29 17.28 0.00
C ILE A 93 9.85 18.73 0.16
N GLU A 94 10.80 19.67 0.11
CA GLU A 94 10.45 21.09 0.06
C GLU A 94 9.71 21.41 -1.24
N TYR A 95 8.79 22.38 -1.18
CA TYR A 95 7.69 22.66 -2.12
C TYR A 95 8.07 22.96 -3.59
N ASP A 96 9.36 22.98 -3.94
CA ASP A 96 9.84 23.45 -5.25
C ASP A 96 10.05 22.33 -6.29
N ASN A 97 9.59 21.10 -6.01
CA ASN A 97 9.67 20.01 -6.98
C ASN A 97 8.31 19.80 -7.68
N PRO A 98 8.25 19.82 -9.02
CA PRO A 98 7.01 19.53 -9.74
C PRO A 98 6.52 18.10 -9.43
N LEU A 99 5.20 17.91 -9.46
CA LEU A 99 4.49 16.62 -9.32
C LEU A 99 4.85 15.59 -10.41
N GLU A 100 5.85 15.87 -11.24
CA GLU A 100 6.26 15.08 -12.41
C GLU A 100 6.98 13.77 -12.04
N ASN A 101 7.51 13.66 -10.82
CA ASN A 101 8.16 12.44 -10.33
C ASN A 101 7.79 12.13 -8.88
N ASP A 102 6.64 11.49 -8.68
CA ASP A 102 6.10 11.04 -7.39
C ASP A 102 7.02 10.04 -6.67
N LEU A 103 7.79 9.24 -7.40
CA LEU A 103 8.81 8.34 -6.84
C LEU A 103 9.89 9.10 -6.06
N SER A 104 10.10 10.38 -6.35
CA SER A 104 11.08 11.22 -5.64
C SER A 104 10.72 11.45 -4.16
N TRP A 105 9.47 11.22 -3.76
CA TRP A 105 8.99 11.37 -2.38
C TRP A 105 9.28 10.15 -1.50
N TRP A 106 9.73 9.05 -2.10
CA TRP A 106 9.91 7.80 -1.39
C TRP A 106 11.41 7.53 -1.19
N ARG A 107 11.75 7.03 0.01
CA ARG A 107 13.10 6.57 0.31
C ARG A 107 13.06 5.16 0.87
N TRP A 108 13.95 4.31 0.38
CA TRP A 108 14.18 3.01 0.98
C TRP A 108 14.82 3.20 2.37
N LYS A 109 14.14 2.70 3.40
CA LYS A 109 14.58 2.78 4.79
C LYS A 109 14.81 1.37 5.36
N PRO A 110 16.07 0.91 5.45
CA PRO A 110 16.39 -0.30 6.20
C PRO A 110 15.95 -0.17 7.66
N GLY A 111 15.38 -1.24 8.21
CA GLY A 111 14.87 -1.28 9.58
C GLY A 111 13.61 -0.44 9.82
N ALA A 112 12.86 -0.08 8.77
CA ALA A 112 11.54 0.53 8.93
C ALA A 112 10.62 -0.37 9.78
N SER A 113 9.88 0.24 10.70
CA SER A 113 8.97 -0.44 11.63
C SER A 113 7.64 0.30 11.66
N TRP A 114 6.55 -0.47 11.65
CA TRP A 114 5.17 0.02 11.79
C TRP A 114 4.54 -0.38 13.13
N ARG A 115 5.34 -0.92 14.04
CA ARG A 115 4.93 -1.21 15.43
C ARG A 115 4.90 0.04 16.28
#